data_AF-A0A5E4GCU8-F1
#
_entry.id   AF-A0A5E4GCU8-F1
#
_cell.length_a   1.000
_cell.length_b   1.000
_cell.length_c   1.000
_cell.angle_alpha   90.00
_cell.angle_beta   90.00
_cell.angle_gamma   90.00
#
_symmetry.space_group_name_H-M   'P 1'
#
loop_
_entity.id
_entity.type
_entity.pdbx_description
1 polymer ?
#
loop_
_entity_poly.entity_id
_entity_poly.type
_entity_poly.pdbx_seq_one_letter_code
_entity_poly.pdbx_strand_id
1 'polypeptide(L)'
;MEDMEEMEEMEEMEDEVFIGKALSKCQKPYKWAMYGEWEPLTEFYKNQPDEVVGQLTTNNDTVLHVVAVAGLNDLLRFLIDLIKDPAKLLYVFIIGNNYGNTILHEVAASGNLEAAMILMSEENKVKEKYSSYKSMLTISNSLGETPLYRAAAFGRTNMVKYLDSQVKLQQQQDMEQQQQQDIEQQQQDIKKQQEEAMEYHFNRTHDNISILQIAVISQHFETALWLLKEYPNLANRKESNGLTSLQLLAQMPYAFEAKFRKSIWKMLIYKWIYPSTDDLESRINQPSQSGCSQNITRWRPIRDMFDEIKNQKCLSTLTRLLVEKDYSWAVNITTDINTFTLVCPNKSDDPPPKTSESTLKHNPLLIATCKGISKIVKKMLDSHPQAVEMLDPITRQNILHMAIKYRRLAIFNILKKSKSITSRLAYRIDIDGNTILHHAAHVSSHPVDAQRSSGPAFQLQEELRWMA
;
A
#
# COMPACT_ATOMS: atom_id res chain seq x y z
N MET A 1 -4.42 46.32 7.81
CA MET A 1 -3.92 45.00 8.22
C MET A 1 -4.73 44.56 9.42
N GLU A 2 -4.80 45.39 10.48
CA GLU A 2 -5.75 45.24 11.60
C GLU A 2 -7.23 45.14 11.14
N ASP A 3 -7.69 46.02 10.24
CA ASP A 3 -9.09 45.95 9.72
C ASP A 3 -9.41 44.69 8.89
N MET A 4 -8.40 43.92 8.45
CA MET A 4 -8.60 42.69 7.65
C MET A 4 -8.60 41.46 8.56
N GLU A 5 -7.75 41.45 9.59
CA GLU A 5 -7.73 40.43 10.65
C GLU A 5 -9.01 40.48 11.51
N GLU A 6 -9.50 41.67 11.88
CA GLU A 6 -10.78 41.79 12.62
C GLU A 6 -12.00 41.33 11.80
N MET A 7 -11.94 41.47 10.46
CA MET A 7 -13.01 41.05 9.56
C MET A 7 -12.99 39.52 9.36
N GLU A 8 -11.81 38.91 9.24
CA GLU A 8 -11.64 37.45 9.23
C GLU A 8 -12.06 36.82 10.58
N GLU A 9 -11.70 37.41 11.72
CA GLU A 9 -12.12 36.92 13.04
C GLU A 9 -13.65 37.02 13.27
N MET A 10 -14.29 38.08 12.75
CA MET A 10 -15.76 38.20 12.79
C MET A 10 -16.45 37.19 11.87
N GLU A 11 -15.93 36.96 10.66
CA GLU A 11 -16.44 35.91 9.76
C GLU A 11 -16.28 34.51 10.37
N GLU A 12 -15.12 34.20 10.96
CA GLU A 12 -14.87 32.92 11.65
C GLU A 12 -15.83 32.71 12.84
N MET A 13 -16.10 33.74 13.65
CA MET A 13 -17.06 33.65 14.76
C MET A 13 -18.51 33.46 14.28
N GLU A 14 -18.92 34.10 13.20
CA GLU A 14 -20.27 33.93 12.63
C GLU A 14 -20.44 32.50 12.06
N ASP A 15 -19.40 31.96 11.44
CA ASP A 15 -19.35 30.59 10.93
C ASP A 15 -19.41 29.54 12.07
N GLU A 16 -18.68 29.75 13.17
CA GLU A 16 -18.73 28.86 14.34
C GLU A 16 -20.13 28.76 14.95
N VAL A 17 -20.81 29.91 15.11
CA VAL A 17 -22.17 29.96 15.67
C VAL A 17 -23.19 29.31 14.73
N PHE A 18 -23.01 29.49 13.42
CA PHE A 18 -23.86 28.87 12.40
C PHE A 18 -23.70 27.35 12.37
N ILE A 19 -22.46 26.85 12.31
CA ILE A 19 -22.13 25.42 12.32
C ILE A 19 -22.60 24.77 13.62
N GLY A 20 -22.37 25.42 14.77
CA GLY A 20 -22.83 24.94 16.08
C GLY A 20 -24.35 24.79 16.16
N LYS A 21 -25.11 25.75 15.61
CA LYS A 21 -26.59 25.66 15.52
C LYS A 21 -27.04 24.55 14.56
N ALA A 22 -26.39 24.38 13.41
CA ALA A 22 -26.70 23.29 12.47
C ALA A 22 -26.46 21.91 13.11
N LEU A 23 -25.30 21.71 13.75
CA LEU A 23 -24.96 20.46 14.43
C LEU A 23 -25.85 20.17 15.65
N SER A 24 -26.35 21.19 16.34
CA SER A 24 -27.28 21.02 17.45
C SER A 24 -28.58 20.30 17.04
N LYS A 25 -29.05 20.53 15.79
CA LYS A 25 -30.23 19.83 15.24
C LYS A 25 -29.94 18.35 14.99
N CYS A 26 -28.71 18.04 14.60
CA CYS A 26 -28.25 16.70 14.28
C CYS A 26 -27.77 15.89 15.50
N GLN A 27 -27.81 16.47 16.71
CA GLN A 27 -27.35 15.81 17.94
C GLN A 27 -28.04 14.47 18.20
N LYS A 28 -29.37 14.40 18.03
CA LYS A 28 -30.15 13.17 18.22
C LYS A 28 -29.86 12.11 17.16
N PRO A 29 -29.99 12.39 15.84
CA PRO A 29 -29.68 11.41 14.82
C PRO A 29 -28.22 10.94 14.87
N TYR A 30 -27.28 11.84 15.20
CA TYR A 30 -25.88 11.44 15.40
C TYR A 30 -25.72 10.46 16.56
N LYS A 31 -26.37 10.73 17.71
CA LYS A 31 -26.35 9.84 18.86
C LYS A 31 -26.91 8.45 18.51
N TRP A 32 -28.04 8.40 17.80
CA TRP A 32 -28.62 7.13 17.36
C TRP A 32 -27.67 6.34 16.46
N ALA A 33 -27.06 7.00 15.47
CA ALA A 33 -26.08 6.36 14.60
C ALA A 33 -24.85 5.84 15.38
N MET A 34 -24.36 6.62 16.36
CA MET A 34 -23.21 6.25 17.19
C MET A 34 -23.47 4.99 18.04
N TYR A 35 -24.68 4.84 18.58
CA TYR A 35 -25.05 3.69 19.42
C TYR A 35 -25.71 2.54 18.65
N GLY A 36 -25.87 2.67 17.32
CA GLY A 36 -26.48 1.64 16.48
C GLY A 36 -28.01 1.54 16.63
N GLU A 37 -28.66 2.63 17.05
CA GLU A 37 -30.12 2.72 17.19
C GLU A 37 -30.75 3.14 15.86
N TRP A 38 -30.87 2.20 14.91
CA TRP A 38 -31.26 2.51 13.53
C TRP A 38 -32.76 2.78 13.35
N GLU A 39 -33.63 2.21 14.18
CA GLU A 39 -35.08 2.42 14.13
C GLU A 39 -35.48 3.89 14.35
N PRO A 40 -35.09 4.56 15.47
CA PRO A 40 -35.46 5.96 15.68
C PRO A 40 -34.82 6.89 14.64
N LEU A 41 -33.64 6.55 14.15
CA LEU A 41 -32.98 7.26 13.06
C LEU A 41 -33.80 7.18 11.76
N THR A 42 -34.30 5.99 11.42
CA THR A 42 -35.14 5.76 10.25
C THR A 42 -36.42 6.60 10.32
N GLU A 43 -37.07 6.60 11.49
CA GLU A 43 -38.31 7.38 11.70
C GLU A 43 -38.06 8.90 11.61
N PHE A 44 -36.91 9.39 12.08
CA PHE A 44 -36.54 10.79 11.95
C PHE A 44 -36.44 11.24 10.48
N TYR A 45 -35.69 10.51 9.66
CA TYR A 45 -35.52 10.87 8.24
C TYR A 45 -36.78 10.63 7.41
N LYS A 46 -37.64 9.69 7.80
CA LYS A 46 -38.97 9.53 7.21
C LYS A 46 -39.84 10.77 7.39
N ASN A 47 -39.76 11.40 8.57
CA ASN A 47 -40.50 12.63 8.87
C ASN A 47 -39.83 13.89 8.30
N GLN A 48 -38.51 13.85 8.08
CA GLN A 48 -37.72 14.97 7.54
C GLN A 48 -36.80 14.51 6.38
N PRO A 49 -37.35 14.19 5.19
CA PRO A 49 -36.55 13.70 4.06
C PRO A 49 -35.49 14.69 3.58
N ASP A 50 -35.70 15.99 3.78
CA ASP A 50 -34.76 17.01 3.32
C ASP A 50 -33.45 17.02 4.10
N GLU A 51 -33.44 16.50 5.32
CA GLU A 51 -32.25 16.41 6.18
C GLU A 51 -31.30 15.25 5.77
N VAL A 52 -31.70 14.37 4.84
CA VAL A 52 -30.86 13.23 4.41
C VAL A 52 -29.53 13.70 3.78
N VAL A 53 -29.53 14.88 3.17
CA VAL A 53 -28.33 15.53 2.60
C VAL A 53 -27.58 16.40 3.62
N GLY A 54 -28.16 16.60 4.81
CA GLY A 54 -27.60 17.43 5.85
C GLY A 54 -26.37 16.81 6.50
N GLN A 55 -25.54 17.69 7.08
CA GLN A 55 -24.40 17.32 7.89
C GLN A 55 -24.85 16.55 9.14
N LEU A 56 -24.39 15.32 9.31
CA LEU A 56 -24.62 14.50 10.51
C LEU A 56 -23.43 14.55 11.48
N THR A 57 -22.20 14.60 10.96
CA THR A 57 -20.96 14.56 11.75
C THR A 57 -20.18 15.88 11.66
N THR A 58 -19.26 16.12 12.59
CA THR A 58 -18.31 17.25 12.52
C THR A 58 -17.43 17.22 11.27
N ASN A 59 -17.31 16.06 10.62
CA ASN A 59 -16.55 15.88 9.38
C ASN A 59 -17.38 16.13 8.12
N ASN A 60 -18.60 16.67 8.20
CA ASN A 60 -19.52 16.79 7.06
C ASN A 60 -19.97 15.46 6.45
N ASP A 61 -19.91 14.35 7.20
CA ASP A 61 -20.56 13.12 6.74
C ASP A 61 -22.07 13.28 6.84
N THR A 62 -22.78 12.90 5.78
CA THR A 62 -24.24 12.76 5.80
C THR A 62 -24.65 11.43 6.43
N VAL A 63 -25.95 11.25 6.72
CA VAL A 63 -26.46 9.96 7.19
C VAL A 63 -26.16 8.81 6.23
N LEU A 64 -26.15 9.08 4.93
CA LEU A 64 -25.87 8.07 3.91
C LEU A 64 -24.42 7.57 3.97
N HIS A 65 -23.45 8.45 4.25
CA HIS A 65 -22.06 8.03 4.48
C HIS A 65 -22.00 7.03 5.64
N VAL A 66 -22.60 7.37 6.78
CA VAL A 66 -22.55 6.56 8.00
C VAL A 66 -23.25 5.21 7.81
N VAL A 67 -24.47 5.21 7.26
CA VAL A 67 -25.28 4.00 7.04
C VAL A 67 -24.64 3.08 6.00
N ALA A 68 -24.07 3.63 4.92
CA ALA A 68 -23.42 2.84 3.88
C ALA A 68 -22.13 2.16 4.39
N VAL A 69 -21.34 2.88 5.20
CA VAL A 69 -20.15 2.31 5.87
C VAL A 69 -20.54 1.25 6.90
N ALA A 70 -21.63 1.45 7.63
CA ALA A 70 -22.11 0.54 8.67
C ALA A 70 -22.63 -0.81 8.13
N GLY A 71 -22.86 -0.94 6.82
CA GLY A 71 -23.37 -2.20 6.25
C GLY A 71 -24.89 -2.32 6.20
N LEU A 72 -25.62 -1.23 6.47
CA LEU A 72 -27.08 -1.26 6.61
C LEU A 72 -27.75 -1.03 5.26
N ASN A 73 -27.63 -2.03 4.39
CA ASN A 73 -27.98 -1.90 2.98
C ASN A 73 -29.49 -1.65 2.76
N ASP A 74 -30.35 -2.22 3.60
CA ASP A 74 -31.81 -1.97 3.55
C ASP A 74 -32.15 -0.53 3.93
N LEU A 75 -31.52 -0.01 4.99
CA LEU A 75 -31.69 1.37 5.42
C LEU A 75 -31.12 2.35 4.40
N LEU A 76 -29.97 2.00 3.78
CA LEU A 76 -29.39 2.79 2.71
C LEU A 76 -30.37 2.95 1.53
N ARG A 77 -30.96 1.84 1.08
CA ARG A 77 -32.00 1.86 0.02
C ARG A 77 -33.18 2.73 0.43
N PHE A 78 -33.70 2.53 1.64
CA PHE A 78 -34.81 3.31 2.15
C PHE A 78 -34.51 4.82 2.13
N LEU A 79 -33.34 5.24 2.63
CA LEU A 79 -32.96 6.66 2.67
C LEU A 79 -32.76 7.25 1.27
N ILE A 80 -32.25 6.47 0.32
CA ILE A 80 -32.14 6.88 -1.09
C ILE A 80 -33.54 7.04 -1.70
N ASP A 81 -34.46 6.10 -1.45
CA ASP A 81 -35.82 6.12 -1.99
C ASP A 81 -36.66 7.30 -1.48
N LEU A 82 -36.30 7.88 -0.33
CA LEU A 82 -36.91 9.12 0.17
C LEU A 82 -36.57 10.34 -0.71
N ILE A 83 -35.47 10.30 -1.47
CA ILE A 83 -34.99 11.39 -2.32
C ILE A 83 -35.64 11.25 -3.71
N LYS A 84 -36.81 11.86 -3.86
CA LYS A 84 -37.60 11.78 -5.10
C LYS A 84 -37.05 12.62 -6.25
N ASP A 85 -36.30 13.69 -5.95
CA ASP A 85 -35.75 14.59 -6.95
C ASP A 85 -34.44 14.00 -7.55
N PRO A 86 -34.40 13.69 -8.86
CA PRO A 86 -33.20 13.18 -9.51
C PRO A 86 -31.99 14.11 -9.42
N ALA A 87 -32.20 15.43 -9.41
CA ALA A 87 -31.10 16.39 -9.29
C ALA A 87 -30.49 16.35 -7.88
N LYS A 88 -31.33 16.31 -6.85
CA LYS A 88 -30.91 16.13 -5.45
C LYS A 88 -30.21 14.79 -5.24
N LEU A 89 -30.71 13.72 -5.87
CA LEU A 89 -30.10 12.40 -5.81
C LEU A 89 -28.70 12.36 -6.44
N LEU A 90 -28.50 13.01 -7.58
CA LEU A 90 -27.17 13.15 -8.18
C LEU A 90 -26.22 13.97 -7.29
N TYR A 91 -26.72 15.06 -6.70
CA TYR A 91 -25.94 15.86 -5.76
C TYR A 91 -25.47 15.04 -4.55
N VAL A 92 -26.30 14.13 -4.04
CA VAL A 92 -25.94 13.21 -2.94
C VAL A 92 -24.76 12.29 -3.28
N PHE A 93 -24.61 11.88 -4.53
CA PHE A 93 -23.49 11.03 -4.94
C PHE A 93 -22.18 11.80 -5.08
N ILE A 94 -22.25 13.12 -5.23
CA ILE A 94 -21.11 14.02 -5.44
C ILE A 94 -20.69 14.72 -4.14
N ILE A 95 -21.61 14.92 -3.19
CA ILE A 95 -21.31 15.60 -1.93
C ILE A 95 -20.18 14.87 -1.18
N GLY A 96 -19.16 15.64 -0.84
CA GLY A 96 -17.99 15.17 -0.11
C GLY A 96 -18.03 15.62 1.34
N ASN A 97 -17.45 14.81 2.22
CA ASN A 97 -17.15 15.21 3.59
C ASN A 97 -15.93 16.17 3.64
N ASN A 98 -15.42 16.52 4.82
CA ASN A 98 -14.28 17.45 4.99
C ASN A 98 -12.99 16.99 4.30
N TYR A 99 -12.86 15.70 4.01
CA TYR A 99 -11.72 15.14 3.28
C TYR A 99 -11.96 15.10 1.77
N GLY A 100 -13.12 15.56 1.29
CA GLY A 100 -13.58 15.41 -0.08
C GLY A 100 -14.05 14.00 -0.42
N ASN A 101 -14.22 13.11 0.58
CA ASN A 101 -14.69 11.76 0.34
C ASN A 101 -16.20 11.77 0.09
N THR A 102 -16.62 11.26 -1.06
CA THR A 102 -18.02 10.96 -1.33
C THR A 102 -18.44 9.65 -0.65
N ILE A 103 -19.74 9.34 -0.68
CA ILE A 103 -20.29 8.09 -0.13
C ILE A 103 -19.55 6.87 -0.69
N LEU A 104 -19.19 6.87 -1.99
CA LEU A 104 -18.47 5.76 -2.60
C LEU A 104 -17.02 5.65 -2.11
N HIS A 105 -16.35 6.76 -1.77
CA HIS A 105 -15.01 6.70 -1.17
C HIS A 105 -15.03 6.00 0.19
N GLU A 106 -16.04 6.30 1.01
CA GLU A 106 -16.21 5.70 2.33
C GLU A 106 -16.62 4.23 2.25
N VAL A 107 -17.54 3.89 1.34
CA VAL A 107 -17.92 2.50 1.06
C VAL A 107 -16.75 1.69 0.48
N ALA A 108 -15.95 2.30 -0.38
CA ALA A 108 -14.75 1.67 -0.93
C ALA A 108 -13.74 1.31 0.16
N ALA A 109 -13.53 2.21 1.13
CA ALA A 109 -12.66 1.98 2.29
C ALA A 109 -13.25 0.93 3.25
N SER A 110 -14.57 0.94 3.49
CA SER A 110 -15.24 -0.04 4.36
C SER A 110 -15.23 -1.46 3.75
N GLY A 111 -15.27 -1.55 2.42
CA GLY A 111 -15.37 -2.80 1.68
C GLY A 111 -16.79 -3.37 1.61
N ASN A 112 -17.81 -2.56 1.91
CA ASN A 112 -19.21 -2.97 1.78
C ASN A 112 -19.65 -3.04 0.31
N LEU A 113 -19.44 -4.21 -0.30
CA LEU A 113 -19.71 -4.44 -1.71
C LEU A 113 -21.17 -4.23 -2.10
N GLU A 114 -22.10 -4.59 -1.22
CA GLU A 114 -23.54 -4.45 -1.49
C GLU A 114 -23.96 -2.98 -1.53
N ALA A 115 -23.48 -2.14 -0.60
CA ALA A 115 -23.70 -0.69 -0.69
C ALA A 115 -23.11 -0.10 -1.97
N ALA A 116 -21.92 -0.52 -2.40
CA ALA A 116 -21.34 -0.05 -3.66
C ALA A 116 -22.24 -0.42 -4.85
N MET A 117 -22.74 -1.66 -4.90
CA MET A 117 -23.68 -2.08 -5.94
C MET A 117 -24.98 -1.28 -5.93
N ILE A 118 -25.52 -0.97 -4.75
CA ILE A 118 -26.70 -0.10 -4.59
C ILE A 118 -26.41 1.26 -5.22
N LEU A 119 -25.35 1.94 -4.78
CA LEU A 119 -25.01 3.29 -5.23
C LEU A 119 -24.81 3.34 -6.76
N MET A 120 -24.05 2.39 -7.31
CA MET A 120 -23.83 2.30 -8.77
C MET A 120 -25.14 2.04 -9.53
N SER A 121 -26.03 1.20 -8.99
CA SER A 121 -27.32 0.91 -9.62
C SER A 121 -28.24 2.14 -9.64
N GLU A 122 -28.24 2.93 -8.57
CA GLU A 122 -29.08 4.14 -8.46
C GLU A 122 -28.50 5.27 -9.32
N GLU A 123 -27.19 5.47 -9.32
CA GLU A 123 -26.49 6.40 -10.22
C GLU A 123 -26.83 6.11 -11.70
N ASN A 124 -26.76 4.84 -12.11
CA ASN A 124 -27.04 4.43 -13.49
C ASN A 124 -28.47 4.74 -13.95
N LYS A 125 -29.46 4.78 -13.04
CA LYS A 125 -30.86 5.13 -13.38
C LYS A 125 -31.03 6.61 -13.73
N VAL A 126 -30.14 7.48 -13.23
CA VAL A 126 -30.26 8.94 -13.35
C VAL A 126 -29.21 9.57 -14.26
N LYS A 127 -28.05 8.93 -14.46
CA LYS A 127 -26.91 9.48 -15.20
C LYS A 127 -27.24 9.88 -16.66
N GLU A 128 -28.08 9.11 -17.34
CA GLU A 128 -28.44 9.35 -18.75
C GLU A 128 -29.25 10.64 -18.97
N LYS A 129 -29.83 11.21 -17.90
CA LYS A 129 -30.66 12.41 -17.97
C LYS A 129 -29.85 13.72 -18.01
N TYR A 130 -28.54 13.66 -17.74
CA TYR A 130 -27.71 14.86 -17.58
C TYR A 130 -26.38 14.73 -18.33
N SER A 131 -26.19 15.52 -19.39
CA SER A 131 -25.03 15.45 -20.28
C SER A 131 -23.71 15.93 -19.67
N SER A 132 -23.74 16.71 -18.57
CA SER A 132 -22.55 17.22 -17.87
C SER A 132 -22.22 16.43 -16.59
N TYR A 133 -22.79 15.23 -16.44
CA TYR A 133 -22.64 14.43 -15.24
C TYR A 133 -21.20 13.92 -15.05
N LYS A 134 -20.64 14.14 -13.85
CA LYS A 134 -19.37 13.55 -13.44
C LYS A 134 -19.64 12.29 -12.64
N SER A 135 -19.25 11.13 -13.18
CA SER A 135 -19.43 9.84 -12.49
C SER A 135 -18.76 9.83 -11.13
N MET A 136 -19.43 9.24 -10.15
CA MET A 136 -18.91 9.08 -8.80
C MET A 136 -17.61 8.26 -8.75
N LEU A 137 -17.35 7.44 -9.78
CA LEU A 137 -16.10 6.68 -9.94
C LEU A 137 -14.88 7.57 -10.19
N THR A 138 -15.06 8.72 -10.86
CA THR A 138 -13.98 9.62 -11.29
C THR A 138 -13.81 10.83 -10.36
N ILE A 139 -14.64 10.95 -9.33
CA ILE A 139 -14.44 11.96 -8.29
C ILE A 139 -13.22 11.57 -7.47
N SER A 140 -12.35 12.54 -7.22
CA SER A 140 -11.23 12.42 -6.31
C SER A 140 -11.44 13.29 -5.09
N ASN A 141 -10.96 12.81 -3.95
CA ASN A 141 -11.00 13.53 -2.69
C ASN A 141 -9.93 14.64 -2.63
N SER A 142 -9.78 15.32 -1.50
CA SER A 142 -8.81 16.42 -1.33
C SER A 142 -7.34 16.01 -1.52
N LEU A 143 -7.03 14.71 -1.44
CA LEU A 143 -5.70 14.16 -1.72
C LEU A 143 -5.54 13.69 -3.18
N GLY A 144 -6.60 13.73 -3.99
CA GLY A 144 -6.60 13.19 -5.35
C GLY A 144 -6.88 11.69 -5.44
N GLU A 145 -7.42 11.08 -4.38
CA GLU A 145 -7.70 9.64 -4.35
C GLU A 145 -9.10 9.38 -4.88
N THR A 146 -9.24 8.43 -5.83
CA THR A 146 -10.55 7.94 -6.30
C THR A 146 -11.09 6.85 -5.37
N PRO A 147 -12.38 6.45 -5.48
CA PRO A 147 -12.90 5.30 -4.72
C PRO A 147 -12.13 4.01 -5.00
N LEU A 148 -11.69 3.77 -6.23
CA LEU A 148 -10.86 2.61 -6.58
C LEU A 148 -9.52 2.63 -5.82
N TYR A 149 -8.87 3.81 -5.77
CA TYR A 149 -7.64 4.00 -5.01
C TYR A 149 -7.85 3.72 -3.51
N ARG A 150 -8.91 4.27 -2.92
CA ARG A 150 -9.28 4.03 -1.51
C ARG A 150 -9.50 2.55 -1.22
N ALA A 151 -10.25 1.84 -2.06
CA ALA A 151 -10.46 0.40 -1.89
C ALA A 151 -9.14 -0.38 -1.82
N ALA A 152 -8.15 -0.01 -2.64
CA ALA A 152 -6.83 -0.63 -2.61
C ALA A 152 -6.00 -0.22 -1.38
N ALA A 153 -6.06 1.05 -0.98
CA ALA A 153 -5.38 1.57 0.20
C ALA A 153 -5.81 0.88 1.50
N PHE A 154 -7.07 0.42 1.59
CA PHE A 154 -7.64 -0.35 2.69
C PHE A 154 -7.70 -1.88 2.44
N GLY A 155 -7.12 -2.36 1.34
CA GLY A 155 -6.99 -3.80 1.08
C GLY A 155 -8.30 -4.52 0.78
N ARG A 156 -9.31 -3.82 0.27
CA ARG A 156 -10.63 -4.37 -0.05
C ARG A 156 -10.62 -5.05 -1.41
N THR A 157 -9.92 -6.19 -1.54
CA THR A 157 -9.67 -6.87 -2.84
C THR A 157 -10.93 -7.11 -3.68
N ASN A 158 -12.05 -7.51 -3.08
CA ASN A 158 -13.31 -7.72 -3.81
C ASN A 158 -13.93 -6.41 -4.30
N MET A 159 -13.83 -5.35 -3.49
CA MET A 159 -14.25 -4.01 -3.87
C MET A 159 -13.38 -3.45 -5.00
N VAL A 160 -12.06 -3.63 -4.93
CA VAL A 160 -11.13 -3.24 -6.00
C VAL A 160 -11.51 -3.91 -7.31
N LYS A 161 -11.74 -5.23 -7.32
CA LYS A 161 -12.18 -5.97 -8.52
C LYS A 161 -13.50 -5.46 -9.10
N TYR A 162 -14.44 -5.12 -8.22
CA TYR A 162 -15.73 -4.60 -8.62
C TYR A 162 -15.61 -3.19 -9.21
N LEU A 163 -14.95 -2.26 -8.52
CA LEU A 163 -14.77 -0.89 -9.01
C LEU A 163 -13.93 -0.86 -10.30
N ASP A 164 -12.92 -1.71 -10.40
CA ASP A 164 -12.12 -1.89 -11.63
C ASP A 164 -13.00 -2.30 -12.82
N SER A 165 -13.92 -3.25 -12.62
CA SER A 165 -14.85 -3.65 -13.68
C SER A 165 -15.85 -2.56 -14.03
N GLN A 166 -16.33 -1.78 -13.06
CA GLN A 166 -17.23 -0.65 -13.30
C GLN A 166 -16.53 0.46 -14.08
N VAL A 167 -15.27 0.79 -13.76
CA VAL A 167 -14.49 1.79 -14.51
C VAL A 167 -14.29 1.33 -15.97
N LYS A 168 -13.92 0.06 -16.19
CA LYS A 168 -13.79 -0.51 -17.54
C LYS A 168 -15.10 -0.45 -18.33
N LEU A 169 -16.23 -0.77 -17.68
CA LEU A 169 -17.57 -0.71 -18.28
C LEU A 169 -17.94 0.72 -18.67
N GLN A 170 -17.71 1.70 -17.80
CA GLN A 170 -18.00 3.10 -18.09
C GLN A 170 -17.17 3.60 -19.28
N GLN A 171 -15.88 3.26 -19.33
CA GLN A 171 -15.01 3.63 -20.46
C GLN A 171 -15.47 3.02 -21.78
N GLN A 172 -15.94 1.76 -21.77
CA GLN A 172 -16.48 1.12 -22.97
C GLN A 172 -17.73 1.87 -23.47
N GLN A 173 -18.65 2.23 -22.57
CA GLN A 173 -19.86 2.99 -22.91
C GLN A 173 -19.53 4.38 -23.47
N ASP A 174 -18.58 5.09 -22.87
CA ASP A 174 -18.18 6.43 -23.31
C ASP A 174 -17.53 6.41 -24.72
N MET A 175 -16.77 5.35 -25.03
CA MET A 175 -16.17 5.18 -26.36
C MET A 175 -17.17 4.72 -27.42
N GLU A 176 -18.12 3.85 -27.08
CA GLU A 176 -19.19 3.43 -28.00
C GLU A 176 -20.05 4.62 -28.43
N GLN A 177 -20.29 5.58 -27.54
CA GLN A 177 -20.99 6.83 -27.87
C GLN A 177 -20.18 7.75 -28.79
N GLN A 178 -18.85 7.65 -28.78
CA GLN A 178 -17.95 8.48 -29.60
C GLN A 178 -17.63 7.86 -30.97
N GLN A 179 -17.89 6.55 -31.18
CA GLN A 179 -17.43 5.82 -32.35
C GLN A 179 -18.53 5.52 -33.38
N GLN A 180 -18.54 6.34 -34.43
CA GLN A 180 -19.20 6.06 -35.69
C GLN A 180 -18.22 6.35 -36.86
N GLN A 181 -17.04 5.70 -36.92
CA GLN A 181 -16.21 5.48 -38.14
C GLN A 181 -14.89 4.74 -37.86
N ASP A 182 -14.56 3.77 -38.73
CA ASP A 182 -13.32 3.01 -39.00
C ASP A 182 -12.65 2.16 -37.88
N ILE A 183 -12.62 0.83 -38.10
CA ILE A 183 -12.62 -0.22 -37.06
C ILE A 183 -11.23 -0.77 -36.63
N GLU A 184 -10.17 -0.66 -37.44
CA GLU A 184 -8.91 -1.39 -37.16
C GLU A 184 -7.79 -0.55 -36.53
N GLN A 185 -7.51 0.66 -37.03
CA GLN A 185 -6.58 1.60 -36.37
C GLN A 185 -7.12 2.01 -34.98
N GLN A 186 -8.46 2.07 -34.86
CA GLN A 186 -9.19 2.34 -33.64
C GLN A 186 -8.85 1.37 -32.52
N GLN A 187 -8.65 0.07 -32.76
CA GLN A 187 -8.51 -0.89 -31.66
C GLN A 187 -7.22 -0.71 -30.84
N GLN A 188 -6.12 -0.32 -31.46
CA GLN A 188 -4.89 0.00 -30.73
C GLN A 188 -4.99 1.35 -30.02
N ASP A 189 -5.57 2.36 -30.68
CA ASP A 189 -5.80 3.68 -30.09
C ASP A 189 -6.80 3.61 -28.93
N ILE A 190 -7.82 2.75 -29.03
CA ILE A 190 -8.81 2.44 -27.99
C ILE A 190 -8.12 1.82 -26.78
N LYS A 191 -7.28 0.81 -26.97
CA LYS A 191 -6.56 0.19 -25.85
C LYS A 191 -5.67 1.19 -25.13
N LYS A 192 -4.99 2.04 -25.90
CA LYS A 192 -4.15 3.10 -25.35
C LYS A 192 -4.98 4.15 -24.60
N GLN A 193 -6.12 4.58 -25.14
CA GLN A 193 -7.04 5.51 -24.49
C GLN A 193 -7.67 4.90 -23.22
N GLN A 194 -8.02 3.61 -23.22
CA GLN A 194 -8.48 2.90 -22.03
C GLN A 194 -7.40 2.84 -20.95
N GLU A 195 -6.15 2.55 -21.35
CA GLU A 195 -5.00 2.56 -20.43
C GLU A 195 -4.75 3.96 -19.84
N GLU A 196 -4.83 5.01 -20.66
CA GLU A 196 -4.68 6.42 -20.23
C GLU A 196 -5.83 6.89 -19.32
N ALA A 197 -7.07 6.46 -19.58
CA ALA A 197 -8.21 6.80 -18.73
C ALA A 197 -8.16 6.05 -17.39
N MET A 198 -7.72 4.79 -17.40
CA MET A 198 -7.51 3.99 -16.19
C MET A 198 -6.38 4.57 -15.33
N GLU A 199 -5.39 5.21 -15.96
CA GLU A 199 -4.25 5.82 -15.30
C GLU A 199 -4.64 6.82 -14.21
N TYR A 200 -5.70 7.59 -14.45
CA TYR A 200 -6.23 8.56 -13.50
C TYR A 200 -6.60 7.92 -12.16
N HIS A 201 -7.12 6.69 -12.17
CA HIS A 201 -7.53 5.99 -10.96
C HIS A 201 -6.35 5.35 -10.20
N PHE A 202 -5.18 5.27 -10.83
CA PHE A 202 -4.03 4.57 -10.27
C PHE A 202 -3.08 5.47 -9.51
N ASN A 203 -3.17 6.78 -9.61
CA ASN A 203 -2.21 7.68 -8.98
C ASN A 203 -2.91 8.67 -8.06
N ARG A 204 -2.31 8.93 -6.90
CA ARG A 204 -2.71 10.02 -6.02
C ARG A 204 -2.05 11.32 -6.48
N THR A 205 -2.83 12.39 -6.66
CA THR A 205 -2.34 13.61 -7.32
C THR A 205 -1.25 14.33 -6.53
N HIS A 206 -1.31 14.30 -5.19
CA HIS A 206 -0.40 15.08 -4.34
C HIS A 206 1.05 14.57 -4.34
N ASP A 207 1.27 13.26 -4.33
CA ASP A 207 2.61 12.66 -4.16
C ASP A 207 2.94 11.58 -5.21
N ASN A 208 2.05 11.38 -6.17
CA ASN A 208 2.17 10.41 -7.25
C ASN A 208 2.39 8.97 -6.75
N ILE A 209 1.90 8.65 -5.54
CA ILE A 209 1.90 7.27 -5.05
C ILE A 209 0.86 6.49 -5.86
N SER A 210 1.32 5.42 -6.51
CA SER A 210 0.46 4.52 -7.27
C SER A 210 -0.38 3.62 -6.36
N ILE A 211 -1.49 3.11 -6.90
CA ILE A 211 -2.43 2.19 -6.24
C ILE A 211 -1.74 0.90 -5.76
N LEU A 212 -0.71 0.44 -6.48
CA LEU A 212 0.10 -0.71 -6.07
C LEU A 212 0.98 -0.36 -4.87
N GLN A 213 1.63 0.81 -4.90
CA GLN A 213 2.53 1.26 -3.83
C GLN A 213 1.76 1.48 -2.52
N ILE A 214 0.58 2.12 -2.56
CA ILE A 214 -0.22 2.31 -1.35
C ILE A 214 -0.68 0.97 -0.77
N ALA A 215 -1.09 0.01 -1.60
CA ALA A 215 -1.44 -1.34 -1.14
C ALA A 215 -0.25 -2.07 -0.51
N VAL A 216 0.98 -1.84 -0.99
CA VAL A 216 2.22 -2.35 -0.41
C VAL A 216 2.53 -1.68 0.93
N ILE A 217 2.46 -0.34 0.99
CA ILE A 217 2.72 0.46 2.21
C ILE A 217 1.74 0.06 3.32
N SER A 218 0.46 -0.10 2.99
CA SER A 218 -0.59 -0.57 3.90
C SER A 218 -0.52 -2.08 4.21
N GLN A 219 0.44 -2.81 3.65
CA GLN A 219 0.65 -4.26 3.85
C GLN A 219 -0.53 -5.14 3.39
N HIS A 220 -1.33 -4.66 2.44
CA HIS A 220 -2.42 -5.41 1.82
C HIS A 220 -1.92 -6.23 0.63
N PHE A 221 -1.04 -7.21 0.92
CA PHE A 221 -0.32 -7.96 -0.11
C PHE A 221 -1.22 -8.78 -1.05
N GLU A 222 -2.41 -9.19 -0.61
CA GLU A 222 -3.38 -9.85 -1.48
C GLU A 222 -3.88 -8.91 -2.58
N THR A 223 -4.28 -7.69 -2.20
CA THR A 223 -4.73 -6.65 -3.13
C THR A 223 -3.60 -6.19 -4.03
N ALA A 224 -2.41 -5.95 -3.47
CA ALA A 224 -1.21 -5.61 -4.25
C ALA A 224 -0.83 -6.71 -5.26
N LEU A 225 -0.93 -7.99 -4.87
CA LEU A 225 -0.65 -9.11 -5.76
C LEU A 225 -1.67 -9.20 -6.90
N TRP A 226 -2.95 -8.95 -6.61
CA TRP A 226 -3.98 -8.90 -7.64
C TRP A 226 -3.72 -7.75 -8.62
N LEU A 227 -3.48 -6.52 -8.11
CA LEU A 227 -3.15 -5.35 -8.92
C LEU A 227 -1.93 -5.56 -9.81
N LEU A 228 -0.86 -6.18 -9.29
CA LEU A 228 0.36 -6.43 -10.08
C LEU A 228 0.17 -7.49 -11.18
N LYS A 229 -0.74 -8.45 -10.97
CA LYS A 229 -1.09 -9.46 -11.97
C LYS A 229 -1.93 -8.86 -13.08
N GLU A 230 -2.92 -8.04 -12.73
CA GLU A 230 -3.82 -7.38 -13.66
C GLU A 230 -3.10 -6.25 -14.43
N TYR A 231 -2.29 -5.46 -13.73
CA TYR A 231 -1.57 -4.30 -14.26
C TYR A 231 -0.05 -4.45 -14.07
N PRO A 232 0.61 -5.25 -14.93
CA PRO A 232 2.04 -5.47 -14.89
C PRO A 232 2.92 -4.22 -14.87
N ASN A 233 2.45 -3.15 -15.53
CA ASN A 233 3.17 -1.89 -15.73
C ASN A 233 3.35 -1.09 -14.42
N LEU A 234 2.53 -1.37 -13.40
CA LEU A 234 2.63 -0.72 -12.09
C LEU A 234 3.93 -1.06 -11.35
N ALA A 235 4.60 -2.16 -11.69
CA ALA A 235 5.80 -2.63 -11.00
C ALA A 235 6.94 -1.60 -10.98
N ASN A 236 7.13 -0.92 -12.13
CA ASN A 236 8.27 -0.05 -12.39
C ASN A 236 7.96 1.43 -12.18
N ARG A 237 6.75 1.75 -11.70
CA ARG A 237 6.36 3.12 -11.39
C ARG A 237 7.14 3.65 -10.20
N LYS A 238 7.43 4.94 -10.26
CA LYS A 238 8.16 5.67 -9.24
C LYS A 238 7.23 6.71 -8.64
N GLU A 239 7.18 6.76 -7.30
CA GLU A 239 6.51 7.86 -6.61
C GLU A 239 7.35 9.13 -6.65
N SER A 240 6.86 10.23 -6.05
CA SER A 240 7.53 11.55 -6.07
C SER A 240 8.98 11.54 -5.59
N ASN A 241 9.37 10.67 -4.65
CA ASN A 241 10.77 10.50 -4.21
C ASN A 241 11.60 9.56 -5.09
N GLY A 242 11.03 9.06 -6.20
CA GLY A 242 11.69 8.19 -7.17
C GLY A 242 11.70 6.69 -6.82
N LEU A 243 10.98 6.28 -5.77
CA LEU A 243 10.97 4.90 -5.27
C LEU A 243 9.96 4.00 -5.98
N THR A 244 10.35 2.77 -6.30
CA THR A 244 9.47 1.73 -6.83
C THR A 244 8.80 0.92 -5.72
N SER A 245 7.76 0.16 -6.08
CA SER A 245 7.08 -0.78 -5.17
C SER A 245 8.05 -1.75 -4.48
N LEU A 246 9.07 -2.24 -5.20
CA LEU A 246 10.09 -3.14 -4.64
C LEU A 246 11.01 -2.43 -3.65
N GLN A 247 11.40 -1.19 -3.94
CA GLN A 247 12.24 -0.40 -3.04
C GLN A 247 11.49 -0.03 -1.74
N LEU A 248 10.20 0.35 -1.84
CA LEU A 248 9.34 0.57 -0.67
C LEU A 248 9.22 -0.72 0.17
N LEU A 249 8.98 -1.86 -0.48
CA LEU A 249 8.90 -3.14 0.20
C LEU A 249 10.23 -3.52 0.90
N ALA A 250 11.37 -3.18 0.29
CA ALA A 250 12.70 -3.37 0.87
C ALA A 250 12.96 -2.47 2.10
N GLN A 251 12.20 -1.40 2.29
CA GLN A 251 12.29 -0.53 3.47
C GLN A 251 11.48 -1.06 4.67
N MET A 252 10.68 -2.12 4.51
CA MET A 252 9.73 -2.62 5.51
C MET A 252 10.14 -3.99 6.10
N PRO A 253 11.16 -4.08 6.98
CA PRO A 253 11.64 -5.35 7.51
C PRO A 253 10.58 -6.11 8.32
N TYR A 254 9.73 -5.39 9.07
CA TYR A 254 8.67 -5.98 9.89
C TYR A 254 7.63 -6.76 9.08
N ALA A 255 7.40 -6.39 7.81
CA ALA A 255 6.48 -7.12 6.93
C ALA A 255 6.95 -8.58 6.67
N PHE A 256 8.26 -8.84 6.76
CA PHE A 256 8.85 -10.15 6.50
C PHE A 256 9.05 -10.98 7.78
N GLU A 257 8.82 -10.42 8.97
CA GLU A 257 8.84 -11.12 10.24
C GLU A 257 7.48 -11.76 10.53
N ALA A 258 7.39 -13.08 10.36
CA ALA A 258 6.21 -13.83 10.78
C ALA A 258 6.16 -13.90 12.31
N LYS A 259 5.26 -13.14 12.94
CA LYS A 259 5.00 -13.12 14.38
C LYS A 259 4.54 -14.49 14.87
N PHE A 260 3.74 -15.21 14.08
CA PHE A 260 3.29 -16.57 14.47
C PHE A 260 4.45 -17.55 14.69
N ARG A 261 5.58 -17.39 13.98
CA ARG A 261 6.75 -18.27 14.13
C ARG A 261 7.45 -18.12 15.47
N LYS A 262 7.23 -17.02 16.19
CA LYS A 262 7.76 -16.80 17.54
C LYS A 262 6.98 -17.59 18.61
N SER A 263 5.81 -18.15 18.28
CA SER A 263 4.97 -18.92 19.21
C SER A 263 4.98 -20.41 18.87
N ILE A 264 5.52 -21.22 19.79
CA ILE A 264 5.64 -22.68 19.64
C ILE A 264 4.26 -23.32 19.47
N TRP A 265 3.26 -22.90 20.23
CA TRP A 265 1.89 -23.43 20.13
C TRP A 265 1.22 -23.11 18.79
N LYS A 266 1.37 -21.89 18.26
CA LYS A 266 0.88 -21.54 16.91
C LYS A 266 1.55 -22.39 15.83
N MET A 267 2.85 -22.65 15.98
CA MET A 267 3.60 -23.52 15.07
C MET A 267 3.13 -24.99 15.14
N LEU A 268 2.79 -25.50 16.32
CA LEU A 268 2.22 -26.84 16.48
C LEU A 268 0.84 -26.94 15.82
N ILE A 269 -0.04 -25.97 16.04
CA ILE A 269 -1.37 -25.91 15.39
C ILE A 269 -1.21 -25.87 13.86
N TYR A 270 -0.31 -25.03 13.34
CA TYR A 270 -0.03 -24.97 11.90
C TYR A 270 0.41 -26.33 11.34
N LYS A 271 1.38 -26.99 11.99
CA LYS A 271 1.89 -28.30 11.57
C LYS A 271 0.82 -29.40 11.65
N TRP A 272 -0.11 -29.28 12.59
CA TRP A 272 -1.20 -30.24 12.79
C TRP A 272 -2.32 -30.08 11.75
N ILE A 273 -2.66 -28.83 11.40
CA ILE A 273 -3.69 -28.56 10.38
C ILE A 273 -3.13 -28.76 8.95
N TYR A 274 -1.83 -28.48 8.73
CA TYR A 274 -1.17 -28.62 7.42
C TYR A 274 0.05 -29.53 7.49
N PRO A 275 -0.14 -30.86 7.46
CA PRO A 275 0.95 -31.82 7.45
C PRO A 275 1.72 -31.89 6.12
N SER A 276 1.21 -31.31 5.02
CA SER A 276 1.88 -31.26 3.71
C SER A 276 1.65 -29.92 3.00
N THR A 277 2.70 -29.36 2.41
CA THR A 277 2.73 -28.02 1.80
C THR A 277 2.08 -27.93 0.42
N ASP A 278 1.75 -29.07 -0.20
CA ASP A 278 1.37 -29.13 -1.62
C ASP A 278 -0.15 -29.06 -1.88
N ASP A 279 -1.01 -29.18 -0.85
CA ASP A 279 -2.48 -29.25 -0.99
C ASP A 279 -3.21 -27.99 -0.47
N LEU A 280 -2.53 -26.84 -0.41
CA LEU A 280 -3.04 -25.61 0.20
C LEU A 280 -3.91 -24.76 -0.77
N GLU A 281 -3.64 -24.82 -2.07
CA GLU A 281 -4.37 -24.05 -3.10
C GLU A 281 -5.78 -24.60 -3.38
N SER A 282 -5.96 -25.91 -3.27
CA SER A 282 -7.25 -26.60 -3.38
C SER A 282 -8.13 -26.36 -2.15
N ARG A 283 -7.55 -26.32 -0.95
CA ARG A 283 -8.27 -26.31 0.34
C ARG A 283 -8.58 -24.92 0.93
N ILE A 284 -7.92 -23.86 0.48
CA ILE A 284 -8.29 -22.48 0.87
C ILE A 284 -9.53 -22.00 0.09
N ASN A 285 -9.69 -22.46 -1.16
CA ASN A 285 -10.83 -22.11 -2.00
C ASN A 285 -12.06 -23.01 -1.77
N GLN A 286 -11.91 -24.08 -0.97
CA GLN A 286 -13.02 -24.92 -0.51
C GLN A 286 -12.82 -25.22 0.99
N PRO A 287 -13.50 -24.52 1.91
CA PRO A 287 -13.43 -24.87 3.32
C PRO A 287 -13.91 -26.30 3.47
N SER A 288 -13.02 -27.19 3.92
CA SER A 288 -13.33 -28.60 4.11
C SER A 288 -14.56 -28.77 5.02
N GLN A 289 -15.50 -29.58 4.55
CA GLN A 289 -16.78 -29.89 5.23
C GLN A 289 -16.60 -30.88 6.40
N SER A 290 -15.62 -30.67 7.27
CA SER A 290 -15.53 -31.43 8.52
C SER A 290 -15.88 -30.54 9.71
N GLY A 291 -16.90 -30.94 10.49
CA GLY A 291 -17.45 -30.14 11.58
C GLY A 291 -16.46 -29.73 12.68
N CYS A 292 -15.31 -30.41 12.79
CA CYS A 292 -14.25 -30.05 13.73
C CYS A 292 -13.40 -28.87 13.23
N SER A 293 -13.13 -28.78 11.93
CA SER A 293 -12.33 -27.69 11.34
C SER A 293 -13.05 -26.34 11.38
N GLN A 294 -14.38 -26.33 11.20
CA GLN A 294 -15.22 -25.13 11.23
C GLN A 294 -15.33 -24.50 12.62
N ASN A 295 -15.27 -25.31 13.68
CA ASN A 295 -15.34 -24.81 15.06
C ASN A 295 -13.99 -24.21 15.51
N ILE A 296 -12.87 -24.69 14.98
CA ILE A 296 -11.53 -24.21 15.31
C ILE A 296 -11.20 -22.92 14.56
N THR A 297 -11.62 -22.78 13.30
CA THR A 297 -11.43 -21.55 12.51
C THR A 297 -12.29 -20.36 13.01
N ARG A 298 -13.32 -20.62 13.82
CA ARG A 298 -14.09 -19.57 14.53
C ARG A 298 -13.30 -18.87 15.63
N TRP A 299 -12.20 -19.45 16.12
CA TRP A 299 -11.39 -18.83 17.16
C TRP A 299 -10.57 -17.69 16.57
N ARG A 300 -10.79 -16.46 17.07
CA ARG A 300 -10.10 -15.25 16.58
C ARG A 300 -8.58 -15.44 16.46
N PRO A 301 -7.85 -15.97 17.47
CA PRO A 301 -6.39 -16.11 17.37
C PRO A 301 -5.91 -17.05 16.27
N ILE A 302 -6.72 -18.05 15.93
CA ILE A 302 -6.42 -19.02 14.87
C ILE A 302 -6.68 -18.39 13.51
N ARG A 303 -7.81 -17.68 13.36
CA ARG A 303 -8.11 -16.88 12.15
C ARG A 303 -7.03 -15.84 11.88
N ASP A 304 -6.63 -15.07 12.89
CA ASP A 304 -5.58 -14.05 12.75
C ASP A 304 -4.24 -14.67 12.31
N MET A 305 -3.92 -15.86 12.82
CA MET A 305 -2.76 -16.63 12.38
C MET A 305 -2.89 -17.07 10.91
N PHE A 306 -4.07 -17.52 10.49
CA PHE A 306 -4.34 -17.89 9.11
C PHE A 306 -4.19 -16.71 8.15
N ASP A 307 -4.75 -15.56 8.52
CA ASP A 307 -4.63 -14.32 7.75
C ASP A 307 -3.16 -13.89 7.65
N GLU A 308 -2.39 -14.02 8.72
CA GLU A 308 -0.94 -13.76 8.71
C GLU A 308 -0.19 -14.71 7.75
N ILE A 309 -0.51 -16.01 7.76
CA ILE A 309 0.09 -17.00 6.85
C ILE A 309 -0.26 -16.67 5.39
N LYS A 310 -1.53 -16.36 5.11
CA LYS A 310 -2.00 -15.96 3.79
C LYS A 310 -1.24 -14.72 3.31
N ASN A 311 -1.14 -13.69 4.16
CA ASN A 311 -0.40 -12.46 3.89
C ASN A 311 1.09 -12.74 3.60
N GLN A 312 1.75 -13.62 4.35
CA GLN A 312 3.14 -14.02 4.07
C GLN A 312 3.30 -14.75 2.74
N LYS A 313 2.33 -15.60 2.34
CA LYS A 313 2.34 -16.26 1.01
C LYS A 313 2.17 -15.22 -0.10
N CYS A 314 1.19 -14.33 0.03
CA CYS A 314 0.97 -13.23 -0.92
C CYS A 314 2.21 -12.34 -1.04
N LEU A 315 2.83 -11.96 0.08
CA LEU A 315 4.07 -11.20 0.12
C LEU A 315 5.22 -11.90 -0.61
N SER A 316 5.39 -13.21 -0.37
CA SER A 316 6.43 -13.99 -1.06
C SER A 316 6.22 -13.99 -2.58
N THR A 317 5.00 -14.22 -3.04
CA THR A 317 4.65 -14.22 -4.47
C THR A 317 4.81 -12.82 -5.09
N LEU A 318 4.31 -11.79 -4.39
CA LEU A 318 4.45 -10.39 -4.80
C LEU A 318 5.92 -10.00 -4.94
N THR A 319 6.74 -10.32 -3.94
CA THR A 319 8.19 -10.06 -3.97
C THR A 319 8.83 -10.74 -5.18
N ARG A 320 8.45 -11.99 -5.49
CA ARG A 320 8.99 -12.71 -6.65
C ARG A 320 8.67 -11.97 -7.95
N LEU A 321 7.41 -11.59 -8.16
CA LEU A 321 6.96 -10.90 -9.37
C LEU A 321 7.58 -9.51 -9.52
N LEU A 322 7.76 -8.78 -8.41
CA LEU A 322 8.44 -7.48 -8.42
C LEU A 322 9.92 -7.62 -8.76
N VAL A 323 10.60 -8.63 -8.19
CA VAL A 323 12.01 -8.92 -8.48
C VAL A 323 12.21 -9.31 -9.94
N GLU A 324 11.34 -10.16 -10.52
CA GLU A 324 11.43 -10.57 -11.93
C GLU A 324 11.32 -9.40 -12.92
N LYS A 325 10.70 -8.28 -12.52
CA LYS A 325 10.55 -7.08 -13.33
C LYS A 325 11.58 -6.00 -13.04
N ASP A 326 12.36 -6.17 -11.97
CA ASP A 326 13.35 -5.19 -11.54
C ASP A 326 14.70 -5.43 -12.23
N TYR A 327 15.03 -4.54 -13.17
CA TYR A 327 16.33 -4.47 -13.83
C TYR A 327 17.20 -3.31 -13.33
N SER A 328 16.81 -2.67 -12.22
CA SER A 328 17.56 -1.54 -11.63
C SER A 328 19.01 -1.91 -11.28
N TRP A 329 19.28 -3.20 -11.07
CA TRP A 329 20.62 -3.72 -10.80
C TRP A 329 21.57 -3.67 -12.01
N ALA A 330 21.06 -3.63 -13.24
CA ALA A 330 21.86 -3.65 -14.46
C ALA A 330 22.31 -2.24 -14.92
N VAL A 331 21.64 -1.18 -14.45
CA VAL A 331 21.78 0.19 -14.98
C VAL A 331 23.17 0.81 -14.70
N ASN A 332 23.88 0.36 -13.66
CA ASN A 332 25.21 0.88 -13.29
C ASN A 332 26.39 0.15 -13.97
N ILE A 333 26.14 -0.79 -14.88
CA ILE A 333 27.23 -1.51 -15.59
C ILE A 333 27.93 -0.59 -16.61
N THR A 334 27.31 0.55 -16.97
CA THR A 334 27.74 1.38 -18.10
C THR A 334 28.69 2.53 -17.76
N THR A 335 28.81 2.97 -16.50
CA THR A 335 29.65 4.15 -16.15
C THR A 335 31.04 3.83 -15.63
N ASP A 336 31.28 2.66 -15.02
CA ASP A 336 32.59 2.26 -14.50
C ASP A 336 32.95 0.85 -14.95
N ILE A 337 33.19 0.71 -16.25
CA ILE A 337 33.70 -0.52 -16.85
C ILE A 337 35.08 -0.83 -16.23
N ASN A 338 35.16 -1.95 -15.51
CA ASN A 338 36.36 -2.79 -15.42
C ASN A 338 37.70 -2.13 -15.07
N THR A 339 37.78 -1.35 -14.00
CA THR A 339 39.07 -1.24 -13.30
C THR A 339 38.95 -1.86 -11.92
N PHE A 340 39.58 -3.03 -11.75
CA PHE A 340 40.01 -3.52 -10.44
C PHE A 340 41.03 -2.50 -9.90
N THR A 341 40.57 -1.37 -9.40
CA THR A 341 41.43 -0.35 -8.80
C THR A 341 41.57 -0.68 -7.32
N LEU A 342 42.75 -1.19 -6.95
CA LEU A 342 43.21 -1.28 -5.54
C LEU A 342 43.65 0.09 -5.00
N VAL A 343 43.47 1.15 -5.80
CA VAL A 343 43.90 2.51 -5.51
C VAL A 343 42.64 3.36 -5.38
N CYS A 344 42.53 4.10 -4.27
CA CYS A 344 41.45 5.07 -4.09
C CYS A 344 41.51 6.09 -5.24
N PRO A 345 40.39 6.42 -5.91
CA PRO A 345 40.34 7.62 -6.73
C PRO A 345 40.81 8.80 -5.86
N ASN A 346 41.66 9.67 -6.39
CA ASN A 346 42.28 10.77 -5.64
C ASN A 346 41.27 11.44 -4.70
N LYS A 347 41.55 11.44 -3.40
CA LYS A 347 40.72 12.12 -2.39
C LYS A 347 40.66 13.60 -2.78
N SER A 348 39.47 14.10 -3.08
CA SER A 348 39.22 15.54 -3.01
C SER A 348 39.41 15.96 -1.55
N ASP A 349 40.16 17.03 -1.30
CA ASP A 349 40.39 17.57 0.06
C ASP A 349 39.11 18.16 0.69
N ASP A 350 37.99 18.16 -0.04
CA ASP A 350 36.69 18.54 0.48
C ASP A 350 36.18 17.48 1.47
N PRO A 351 35.73 17.88 2.67
CA PRO A 351 35.11 16.95 3.61
C PRO A 351 33.88 16.31 2.92
N PRO A 352 33.70 14.98 3.04
CA PRO A 352 32.53 14.33 2.47
C PRO A 352 31.28 15.02 3.02
N PRO A 353 30.27 15.30 2.17
CA PRO A 353 29.05 15.94 2.64
C PRO A 353 28.53 15.16 3.84
N LYS A 354 28.32 15.85 4.97
CA LYS A 354 27.79 15.28 6.21
C LYS A 354 26.59 14.40 5.81
N THR A 355 26.73 13.09 5.97
CA THR A 355 25.83 12.09 5.42
C THR A 355 24.55 12.05 6.25
N SER A 356 23.72 13.07 6.09
CA SER A 356 22.32 13.06 6.52
C SER A 356 21.56 12.10 5.61
N GLU A 357 21.51 10.81 5.97
CA GLU A 357 20.45 9.82 5.66
C GLU A 357 19.89 9.68 4.22
N SER A 358 20.41 10.36 3.19
CA SER A 358 19.66 10.59 1.94
C SER A 358 20.07 9.73 0.74
N THR A 359 21.11 8.90 0.83
CA THR A 359 21.78 8.32 -0.35
C THR A 359 21.54 6.82 -0.59
N LEU A 360 20.92 6.11 0.37
CA LEU A 360 20.57 4.69 0.25
C LEU A 360 19.35 4.40 -0.64
N LYS A 361 18.90 5.37 -1.43
CA LYS A 361 17.57 5.35 -2.07
C LYS A 361 17.50 4.55 -3.38
N HIS A 362 18.62 4.14 -3.98
CA HIS A 362 18.58 3.79 -5.40
C HIS A 362 18.44 2.30 -5.71
N ASN A 363 18.89 1.36 -4.86
CA ASN A 363 18.83 -0.06 -5.23
C ASN A 363 18.12 -0.95 -4.18
N PRO A 364 17.09 -1.72 -4.59
CA PRO A 364 16.34 -2.58 -3.69
C PRO A 364 17.22 -3.67 -3.02
N LEU A 365 18.26 -4.17 -3.68
CA LEU A 365 19.17 -5.18 -3.11
C LEU A 365 19.98 -4.63 -1.93
N LEU A 366 20.53 -3.42 -2.10
CA LEU A 366 21.31 -2.75 -1.06
C LEU A 366 20.41 -2.30 0.09
N ILE A 367 19.23 -1.75 -0.21
CA ILE A 367 18.22 -1.38 0.80
C ILE A 367 17.84 -2.61 1.64
N ALA A 368 17.44 -3.71 0.99
CA ALA A 368 17.07 -4.95 1.67
C ALA A 368 18.23 -5.50 2.49
N THR A 369 19.46 -5.35 2.02
CA THR A 369 20.66 -5.73 2.77
C THR A 369 20.81 -4.88 4.02
N CYS A 370 20.78 -3.55 3.91
CA CYS A 370 20.89 -2.65 5.04
C CYS A 370 19.78 -2.89 6.08
N LYS A 371 18.54 -3.15 5.63
CA LYS A 371 17.38 -3.43 6.49
C LYS A 371 17.32 -4.88 7.01
N GLY A 372 18.15 -5.78 6.51
CA GLY A 372 18.24 -7.17 6.97
C GLY A 372 17.18 -8.12 6.40
N ILE A 373 16.55 -7.77 5.29
CA ILE A 373 15.47 -8.55 4.66
C ILE A 373 16.04 -9.67 3.80
N SER A 374 16.53 -10.73 4.47
CA SER A 374 17.17 -11.88 3.82
C SER A 374 16.29 -12.59 2.77
N LYS A 375 14.96 -12.54 2.93
CA LYS A 375 14.01 -13.10 1.96
C LYS A 375 14.04 -12.37 0.60
N ILE A 376 14.10 -11.04 0.60
CA ILE A 376 14.22 -10.24 -0.65
C ILE A 376 15.59 -10.51 -1.26
N VAL A 377 16.67 -10.39 -0.46
CA VAL A 377 18.04 -10.60 -0.95
C VAL A 377 18.21 -11.97 -1.58
N LYS A 378 17.72 -13.04 -0.92
CA LYS A 378 17.76 -14.39 -1.47
C LYS A 378 17.02 -14.47 -2.81
N LYS A 379 15.78 -13.97 -2.88
CA LYS A 379 14.99 -13.99 -4.12
C LYS A 379 15.67 -13.20 -5.25
N MET A 380 16.24 -12.05 -4.96
CA MET A 380 16.97 -11.26 -5.95
C MET A 380 18.20 -11.99 -6.48
N LEU A 381 18.99 -12.62 -5.61
CA LEU A 381 20.18 -13.37 -6.03
C LEU A 381 19.83 -14.69 -6.74
N ASP A 382 18.70 -15.31 -6.40
CA ASP A 382 18.19 -16.51 -7.08
C ASP A 382 17.69 -16.16 -8.50
N SER A 383 17.01 -15.02 -8.68
CA SER A 383 16.50 -14.55 -9.99
C SER A 383 17.58 -13.87 -10.86
N HIS A 384 18.45 -13.07 -10.25
CA HIS A 384 19.46 -12.25 -10.91
C HIS A 384 20.83 -12.40 -10.22
N PRO A 385 21.57 -13.51 -10.42
CA PRO A 385 22.84 -13.77 -9.74
C PRO A 385 23.90 -12.69 -9.95
N GLN A 386 23.90 -12.03 -11.12
CA GLN A 386 24.84 -10.95 -11.46
C GLN A 386 24.66 -9.70 -10.57
N ALA A 387 23.47 -9.51 -9.99
CA ALA A 387 23.19 -8.38 -9.10
C ALA A 387 24.10 -8.35 -7.86
N VAL A 388 24.74 -9.48 -7.51
CA VAL A 388 25.66 -9.58 -6.37
C VAL A 388 26.90 -8.67 -6.50
N GLU A 389 27.31 -8.33 -7.73
CA GLU A 389 28.50 -7.52 -7.99
C GLU A 389 28.24 -6.01 -7.93
N MET A 390 26.99 -5.64 -7.67
CA MET A 390 26.56 -4.26 -7.57
C MET A 390 27.29 -3.52 -6.46
N LEU A 391 27.60 -2.26 -6.77
CA LEU A 391 28.16 -1.31 -5.85
C LEU A 391 27.16 -0.19 -5.61
N ASP A 392 27.16 0.34 -4.39
CA ASP A 392 26.51 1.61 -4.10
C ASP A 392 27.16 2.72 -4.95
N PRO A 393 26.40 3.55 -5.68
CA PRO A 393 26.97 4.55 -6.59
C PRO A 393 27.87 5.58 -5.90
N ILE A 394 27.60 5.87 -4.62
CA ILE A 394 28.22 6.97 -3.90
C ILE A 394 29.38 6.47 -3.06
N THR A 395 29.13 5.45 -2.23
CA THR A 395 30.13 4.91 -1.32
C THR A 395 31.01 3.84 -1.96
N ARG A 396 30.64 3.31 -3.14
CA ARG A 396 31.22 2.09 -3.75
C ARG A 396 31.20 0.86 -2.82
N GLN A 397 30.37 0.87 -1.79
CA GLN A 397 30.22 -0.27 -0.89
C GLN A 397 29.42 -1.38 -1.59
N ASN A 398 29.92 -2.61 -1.49
CA ASN A 398 29.26 -3.79 -2.06
C ASN A 398 28.29 -4.42 -1.04
N ILE A 399 27.55 -5.44 -1.47
CA ILE A 399 26.59 -6.15 -0.60
C ILE A 399 27.25 -6.76 0.65
N LEU A 400 28.52 -7.17 0.58
CA LEU A 400 29.27 -7.74 1.71
C LEU A 400 29.67 -6.65 2.72
N HIS A 401 30.14 -5.49 2.25
CA HIS A 401 30.37 -4.30 3.08
C HIS A 401 29.09 -3.93 3.84
N MET A 402 27.95 -3.87 3.15
CA MET A 402 26.65 -3.57 3.76
C MET A 402 26.24 -4.61 4.82
N ALA A 403 26.33 -5.90 4.48
CA ALA A 403 25.94 -6.97 5.40
C ALA A 403 26.76 -6.95 6.70
N ILE A 404 28.05 -6.64 6.62
CA ILE A 404 28.95 -6.55 7.78
C ILE A 404 28.68 -5.25 8.57
N LYS A 405 28.66 -4.10 7.89
CA LYS A 405 28.42 -2.77 8.48
C LYS A 405 27.13 -2.72 9.30
N TYR A 406 26.06 -3.36 8.80
CA TYR A 406 24.74 -3.41 9.46
C TYR A 406 24.48 -4.73 10.24
N ARG A 407 25.50 -5.57 10.45
CA ARG A 407 25.44 -6.81 11.26
C ARG A 407 24.32 -7.78 10.84
N ARG A 408 24.16 -7.99 9.53
CA ARG A 408 23.09 -8.81 8.94
C ARG A 408 23.55 -10.25 8.72
N LEU A 409 23.66 -11.01 9.82
CA LEU A 409 24.17 -12.39 9.83
C LEU A 409 23.48 -13.32 8.82
N ALA A 410 22.15 -13.25 8.73
CA ALA A 410 21.40 -14.09 7.78
C ALA A 410 21.80 -13.85 6.31
N ILE A 411 22.16 -12.62 5.96
CA ILE A 411 22.57 -12.24 4.61
C ILE A 411 24.04 -12.61 4.38
N PHE A 412 24.90 -12.37 5.36
CA PHE A 412 26.29 -12.84 5.34
C PHE A 412 26.37 -14.35 5.09
N ASN A 413 25.52 -15.14 5.77
CA ASN A 413 25.44 -16.58 5.57
C ASN A 413 24.93 -16.99 4.18
N ILE A 414 24.10 -16.17 3.52
CA ILE A 414 23.70 -16.39 2.13
C ILE A 414 24.92 -16.21 1.21
N LEU A 415 25.67 -15.13 1.39
CA LEU A 415 26.86 -14.82 0.58
C LEU A 415 27.98 -15.85 0.76
N LYS A 416 28.28 -16.22 2.02
CA LYS A 416 29.35 -17.18 2.39
C LYS A 416 29.21 -18.56 1.74
N LYS A 417 27.99 -18.94 1.31
CA LYS A 417 27.76 -20.21 0.57
C LYS A 417 28.58 -20.30 -0.71
N SER A 418 28.81 -19.18 -1.40
CA SER A 418 29.64 -19.14 -2.61
C SER A 418 31.00 -18.54 -2.29
N LYS A 419 32.02 -19.42 -2.15
CA LYS A 419 33.40 -18.99 -1.86
C LYS A 419 33.96 -18.06 -2.93
N SER A 420 33.73 -18.36 -4.21
CA SER A 420 34.24 -17.55 -5.33
C SER A 420 33.70 -16.12 -5.30
N ILE A 421 32.38 -15.96 -5.15
CA ILE A 421 31.73 -14.64 -5.06
C ILE A 421 32.20 -13.90 -3.81
N THR A 422 32.22 -14.58 -2.66
CA THR A 422 32.65 -13.98 -1.40
C THR A 422 34.08 -13.46 -1.48
N SER A 423 35.01 -14.24 -2.03
CA SER A 423 36.39 -13.81 -2.22
C SER A 423 36.47 -12.57 -3.13
N ARG A 424 35.76 -12.56 -4.27
CA ARG A 424 35.74 -11.41 -5.19
C ARG A 424 35.20 -10.13 -4.54
N LEU A 425 34.16 -10.25 -3.71
CA LEU A 425 33.60 -9.12 -2.97
C LEU A 425 34.55 -8.64 -1.86
N ALA A 426 35.22 -9.55 -1.16
CA ALA A 426 36.11 -9.24 -0.05
C ALA A 426 37.37 -8.46 -0.47
N TYR A 427 37.83 -8.61 -1.71
CA TYR A 427 38.98 -7.86 -2.24
C TYR A 427 38.66 -6.41 -2.63
N ARG A 428 37.37 -6.02 -2.73
CA ARG A 428 37.00 -4.65 -3.09
C ARG A 428 37.13 -3.73 -1.88
N ILE A 429 37.51 -2.48 -2.14
CA ILE A 429 37.53 -1.38 -1.17
C ILE A 429 36.42 -0.39 -1.50
N ASP A 430 35.94 0.34 -0.49
CA ASP A 430 35.01 1.45 -0.68
C ASP A 430 35.74 2.74 -1.10
N ILE A 431 34.99 3.85 -1.29
CA ILE A 431 35.56 5.14 -1.68
C ILE A 431 36.55 5.71 -0.65
N ASP A 432 36.39 5.34 0.63
CA ASP A 432 37.27 5.75 1.72
C ASP A 432 38.52 4.87 1.83
N GLY A 433 38.61 3.80 1.04
CA GLY A 433 39.68 2.81 1.09
C GLY A 433 39.45 1.73 2.16
N ASN A 434 38.26 1.65 2.75
CA ASN A 434 37.94 0.67 3.76
C ASN A 434 37.69 -0.70 3.12
N THR A 435 38.26 -1.72 3.75
CA THR A 435 37.96 -3.14 3.46
C THR A 435 36.80 -3.62 4.33
N ILE A 436 36.29 -4.83 4.05
CA ILE A 436 35.34 -5.53 4.93
C ILE A 436 35.79 -5.60 6.40
N LEU A 437 37.10 -5.67 6.67
CA LEU A 437 37.65 -5.73 8.02
C LEU A 437 37.54 -4.38 8.74
N HIS A 438 37.72 -3.27 8.02
CA HIS A 438 37.52 -1.94 8.58
C HIS A 438 36.06 -1.74 9.01
N HIS A 439 35.10 -2.17 8.19
CA HIS A 439 33.69 -2.14 8.55
C HIS A 439 33.34 -3.09 9.70
N ALA A 440 33.98 -4.26 9.79
CA ALA A 440 33.80 -5.18 10.91
C ALA A 440 34.35 -4.60 12.23
N ALA A 441 35.44 -3.82 12.16
CA ALA A 441 36.01 -3.16 13.34
C ALA A 441 35.21 -1.93 13.79
N HIS A 442 34.41 -1.33 12.90
CA HIS A 442 33.64 -0.13 13.22
C HIS A 442 32.41 -0.47 14.08
N VAL A 443 32.41 0.02 15.33
CA VAL A 443 31.43 -0.31 16.39
C VAL A 443 30.20 0.60 16.38
N SER A 444 30.13 1.65 15.56
CA SER A 444 29.04 2.66 15.65
C SER A 444 27.65 2.15 15.24
N SER A 445 27.53 1.04 14.51
CA SER A 445 26.25 0.50 14.03
C SER A 445 25.55 -0.48 15.00
N HIS A 446 25.99 -0.59 16.25
CA HIS A 446 25.38 -1.53 17.20
C HIS A 446 23.97 -1.06 17.58
N PRO A 447 22.96 -1.95 17.57
CA PRO A 447 21.68 -1.65 18.18
C PRO A 447 21.90 -1.23 19.64
N VAL A 448 21.23 -0.16 20.09
CA VAL A 448 21.35 0.37 21.46
C VAL A 448 21.08 -0.73 22.52
N ASP A 449 20.24 -1.72 22.19
CA ASP A 449 19.96 -2.88 23.05
C ASP A 449 21.15 -3.84 23.19
N ALA A 450 21.97 -3.97 22.15
CA ALA A 450 23.19 -4.78 22.17
C ALA A 450 24.28 -4.12 23.04
N GLN A 451 24.34 -2.79 23.07
CA GLN A 451 25.24 -2.06 23.98
C GLN A 451 24.85 -2.23 25.45
N ARG A 452 23.57 -2.52 25.75
CA ARG A 452 23.06 -2.68 27.12
C ARG A 452 23.18 -4.09 27.70
N SER A 453 23.28 -5.13 26.87
CA SER A 453 23.09 -6.53 27.33
C SER A 453 24.34 -7.43 27.26
N SER A 454 25.41 -7.02 26.57
CA SER A 454 26.68 -7.74 26.57
C SER A 454 27.83 -6.75 26.43
N GLY A 455 28.80 -6.78 27.35
CA GLY A 455 29.99 -5.92 27.26
C GLY A 455 30.76 -6.14 25.94
N PRO A 456 31.53 -5.14 25.47
CA PRO A 456 32.24 -5.19 24.19
C PRO A 456 33.09 -6.45 23.97
N ALA A 457 33.64 -7.01 25.06
CA ALA A 457 34.46 -8.22 25.03
C ALA A 457 33.66 -9.51 24.74
N PHE A 458 32.42 -9.63 25.22
CA PHE A 458 31.59 -10.81 25.01
C PHE A 458 31.06 -10.86 23.57
N GLN A 459 30.80 -9.68 23.00
CA GLN A 459 30.44 -9.53 21.58
C GLN A 459 31.65 -9.80 20.67
N LEU A 460 32.83 -9.25 20.97
CA LEU A 460 34.07 -9.58 20.26
C LEU A 460 34.36 -11.09 20.29
N GLN A 461 34.04 -11.77 21.39
CA GLN A 461 34.20 -13.22 21.53
C GLN A 461 33.24 -14.03 20.64
N GLU A 462 31.97 -13.63 20.53
CA GLU A 462 31.05 -14.24 19.56
C GLU A 462 31.47 -13.94 18.11
N GLU A 463 31.91 -12.72 17.83
CA GLU A 463 32.36 -12.31 16.49
C GLU A 463 33.65 -13.02 16.05
N LEU A 464 34.60 -13.24 16.97
CA LEU A 464 35.83 -14.00 16.71
C LEU A 464 35.55 -15.49 16.44
N ARG A 465 34.51 -16.07 17.05
CA ARG A 465 34.07 -17.44 16.75
C ARG A 465 33.57 -17.62 15.32
N TRP A 466 33.26 -16.53 14.60
CA TRP A 466 32.77 -16.58 13.22
C TRP A 466 33.86 -16.37 12.16
N MET A 467 35.05 -15.87 12.57
CA MET A 467 36.21 -15.64 11.69
C MET A 467 37.23 -16.78 11.68
N ALA A 468 37.17 -17.71 12.65
CA ALA A 468 37.83 -19.01 12.57
C ALA A 468 37.03 -19.97 11.68
#